data_AF-K2EG37-F1
#
_entry.id   AF-K2EG37-F1
#
_cell.length_a   1.000
_cell.length_b   1.000
_cell.length_c   1.000
_cell.angle_alpha   90.00
_cell.angle_beta   90.00
_cell.angle_gamma   90.00
#
_symmetry.space_group_name_H-M   'P 1'
#
loop_
_entity.id
_entity.type
_entity.pdbx_description
1 polymer ?
#
loop_
_entity_poly.entity_id
_entity_poly.type
_entity_poly.pdbx_seq_one_letter_code
_entity_poly.pdbx_strand_id
1 'polypeptide(L)'
;MKRTIPFLLAAVLSACGQSETPQKTTDSLAAIPTVEELAANPERLKELRQQCKADRSKLGEVLCNRVAEATRKRFYGDGETPYTPPKEPPKF
;
A
#
# COMPACT_ATOMS: atom_id res chain seq x y z
N MET A 1 -12.86 23.33 41.66
CA MET A 1 -12.38 22.12 40.96
C MET A 1 -13.42 21.65 39.95
N LYS A 2 -13.34 22.07 38.67
CA LYS A 2 -14.16 21.52 37.56
C LYS A 2 -13.70 21.91 36.15
N ARG A 3 -12.49 22.47 36.01
CA ARG A 3 -11.93 22.96 34.72
C ARG A 3 -10.78 22.10 34.18
N THR A 4 -10.42 21.03 34.87
CA THR A 4 -9.37 20.08 34.45
C THR A 4 -9.88 18.99 33.51
N ILE A 5 -11.20 18.78 33.45
CA ILE A 5 -11.86 17.79 32.58
C ILE A 5 -11.68 18.08 31.07
N PRO A 6 -11.83 19.31 30.55
CA PRO A 6 -11.66 19.55 29.12
C PRO A 6 -10.21 19.39 28.64
N PHE A 7 -9.22 19.65 29.50
CA PHE A 7 -7.80 19.50 29.16
C PHE A 7 -7.37 18.04 29.00
N LEU A 8 -7.95 17.14 29.79
CA LEU A 8 -7.70 15.69 29.66
C LEU A 8 -8.33 15.12 28.38
N LEU A 9 -9.49 15.61 27.95
CA LEU A 9 -10.12 15.15 26.70
C LEU A 9 -9.31 15.55 25.45
N ALA A 10 -8.72 16.76 25.45
CA ALA A 10 -7.91 17.23 24.31
C ALA A 10 -6.64 16.38 24.10
N ALA A 11 -6.06 15.83 25.17
CA ALA A 11 -4.87 14.98 25.09
C ALA A 11 -5.16 13.58 24.52
N VAL A 12 -6.39 13.06 24.65
CA VAL A 12 -6.77 11.75 24.08
C VAL A 12 -7.02 11.86 22.57
N LEU A 13 -7.49 13.02 22.09
CA LEU A 13 -7.77 13.25 20.67
C LEU A 13 -6.52 13.42 19.79
N SER A 14 -5.36 13.79 20.37
CA SER A 14 -4.10 13.86 19.62
C SER A 14 -3.41 12.52 19.40
N ALA A 15 -3.90 11.44 20.04
CA ALA A 15 -3.40 10.08 19.84
C ALA A 15 -3.95 9.40 18.56
N CYS A 16 -5.00 9.97 17.94
CA CYS A 16 -5.41 9.61 16.58
C CYS A 16 -4.62 10.42 15.55
N GLY A 17 -3.35 10.03 15.35
CA GLY A 17 -2.58 10.31 14.14
C GLY A 17 -2.31 11.78 13.84
N GLN A 18 -1.20 12.32 14.36
CA GLN A 18 -0.45 13.33 13.61
C GLN A 18 0.01 12.68 12.31
N SER A 19 -0.77 12.84 11.23
CA SER A 19 -0.25 12.65 9.89
C SER A 19 0.92 13.63 9.74
N GLU A 20 2.11 13.06 9.59
CA GLU A 20 3.35 13.79 9.41
C GLU A 20 3.20 14.86 8.32
N THR A 21 3.94 15.94 8.51
CA THR A 21 3.85 17.20 7.81
C THR A 21 3.86 17.08 6.27
N PRO A 22 3.06 17.89 5.54
CA PRO A 22 2.90 17.80 4.07
C PRO A 22 4.17 18.05 3.24
N GLN A 23 5.27 18.54 3.83
CA GLN A 23 6.46 18.94 3.08
C GLN A 23 7.49 17.81 2.89
N LYS A 24 7.60 16.85 3.83
CA LYS A 24 8.55 15.73 3.69
C LYS A 24 8.03 14.63 2.75
N THR A 25 6.71 14.54 2.61
CA THR A 25 6.03 13.55 1.77
C THR A 25 6.24 13.80 0.28
N THR A 26 6.34 15.05 -0.16
CA THR A 26 6.40 15.41 -1.59
C THR A 26 7.74 15.01 -2.22
N ASP A 27 8.85 15.23 -1.51
CA ASP A 27 10.18 14.77 -1.94
C ASP A 27 10.31 13.24 -1.86
N SER A 28 9.66 12.63 -0.88
CA SER A 28 9.63 11.17 -0.74
C SER A 28 8.79 10.50 -1.83
N LEU A 29 7.69 11.11 -2.28
CA LEU A 29 6.80 10.61 -3.33
C LEU A 29 7.49 10.53 -4.70
N ALA A 30 8.38 11.48 -4.99
CA ALA A 30 9.21 11.46 -6.19
C ALA A 30 10.25 10.32 -6.19
N ALA A 31 10.60 9.78 -5.02
CA ALA A 31 11.55 8.67 -4.87
C ALA A 31 10.87 7.28 -4.82
N ILE A 32 9.54 7.20 -4.74
CA ILE A 32 8.84 5.90 -4.72
C ILE A 32 8.79 5.38 -6.17
N PRO A 33 9.34 4.18 -6.47
CA PRO A 33 9.33 3.64 -7.82
C PRO A 33 7.89 3.43 -8.31
N THR A 34 7.63 3.59 -9.59
CA THR A 34 6.32 3.38 -10.23
C THR A 34 5.89 1.91 -10.22
N VAL A 35 4.62 1.64 -10.53
CA VAL A 35 4.09 0.27 -10.66
C VAL A 35 4.84 -0.48 -11.76
N GLU A 36 5.09 0.20 -12.87
CA GLU A 36 5.78 -0.32 -14.06
C GLU A 36 7.22 -0.70 -13.73
N GLU A 37 7.97 0.18 -13.05
CA GLU A 37 9.35 -0.09 -12.63
C GLU A 37 9.43 -1.27 -11.64
N LEU A 38 8.50 -1.33 -10.68
CA LEU A 38 8.41 -2.44 -9.74
C LEU A 38 8.02 -3.76 -10.43
N ALA A 39 7.11 -3.71 -11.40
CA ALA A 39 6.69 -4.89 -12.16
C ALA A 39 7.81 -5.40 -13.10
N ALA A 40 8.65 -4.50 -13.61
CA ALA A 40 9.78 -4.83 -14.47
C ALA A 40 10.95 -5.51 -13.72
N ASN A 41 11.06 -5.32 -12.40
CA ASN A 41 12.10 -5.95 -11.58
C ASN A 41 11.53 -6.95 -10.56
N PRO A 42 11.42 -8.25 -10.92
CA PRO A 42 10.76 -9.26 -10.09
C PRO A 42 11.49 -9.55 -8.77
N GLU A 43 12.83 -9.53 -8.77
CA GLU A 43 13.63 -9.81 -7.58
C GLU A 43 13.45 -8.69 -6.54
N ARG A 44 13.53 -7.44 -6.99
CA ARG A 44 13.29 -6.28 -6.11
C ARG A 44 11.87 -6.27 -5.57
N LEU A 45 10.88 -6.58 -6.41
CA LEU A 45 9.48 -6.65 -6.01
C LEU A 45 9.24 -7.73 -4.94
N LYS A 46 9.87 -8.90 -5.09
CA LYS A 46 9.78 -10.01 -4.12
C LYS A 46 10.35 -9.61 -2.77
N GLU A 47 11.51 -8.96 -2.75
CA GLU A 47 12.14 -8.47 -1.52
C GLU A 47 11.27 -7.44 -0.81
N LEU A 48 10.80 -6.41 -1.54
CA LEU A 48 9.91 -5.39 -0.99
C LEU A 48 8.60 -5.98 -0.48
N ARG A 49 8.06 -7.00 -1.14
CA ARG A 49 6.86 -7.70 -0.67
C ARG A 49 7.09 -8.39 0.68
N GLN A 50 8.27 -8.99 0.92
CA GLN A 50 8.61 -9.55 2.23
C GLN A 50 8.75 -8.46 3.29
N GLN A 51 9.41 -7.36 2.95
CA GLN A 51 9.60 -6.24 3.88
C GLN A 51 8.25 -5.57 4.24
N CYS A 52 7.36 -5.35 3.27
CA CYS A 52 6.02 -4.83 3.50
C CYS A 52 5.13 -5.75 4.34
N LYS A 53 5.37 -7.06 4.30
CA LYS A 53 4.69 -8.02 5.19
C LYS A 53 5.25 -7.94 6.62
N ALA A 54 6.56 -7.72 6.76
CA ALA A 54 7.23 -7.68 8.05
C ALA A 54 6.96 -6.36 8.80
N ASP A 55 7.10 -5.21 8.13
CA ASP A 55 6.98 -3.89 8.75
C ASP A 55 6.48 -2.83 7.75
N ARG A 56 5.17 -2.81 7.54
CA ARG A 56 4.50 -1.85 6.67
C ARG A 56 4.60 -0.41 7.19
N SER A 57 4.55 -0.21 8.50
CA SER A 57 4.66 1.11 9.14
C SER A 57 5.97 1.80 8.81
N LYS A 58 7.08 1.05 8.81
CA LYS A 58 8.41 1.58 8.50
C LYS A 58 8.62 1.89 7.03
N LEU A 59 8.10 1.06 6.13
CA LEU A 59 8.28 1.26 4.68
C LEU A 59 7.34 2.30 4.08
N GLY A 60 6.23 2.58 4.74
CA GLY A 60 5.24 3.53 4.28
C GLY A 60 4.15 2.88 3.42
N GLU A 61 2.93 3.36 3.65
CA GLU A 61 1.72 2.82 3.03
C GLU A 61 1.72 2.94 1.50
N VAL A 62 2.14 4.09 0.97
CA VAL A 62 2.17 4.37 -0.47
C VAL A 62 3.06 3.38 -1.21
N LEU A 63 4.26 3.10 -0.69
CA LEU A 63 5.18 2.13 -1.28
C LEU A 63 4.58 0.72 -1.25
N CYS A 64 4.06 0.28 -0.10
CA CYS A 64 3.52 -1.07 0.01
C CYS A 64 2.24 -1.30 -0.79
N ASN A 65 1.41 -0.26 -0.99
CA ASN A 65 0.27 -0.32 -1.91
C ASN A 65 0.74 -0.50 -3.36
N ARG A 66 1.76 0.24 -3.77
CA ARG A 66 2.31 0.13 -5.13
C ARG A 66 3.00 -1.21 -5.39
N VAL A 67 3.69 -1.77 -4.40
CA VAL A 67 4.23 -3.13 -4.43
C VAL A 67 3.11 -4.16 -4.61
N ALA A 68 1.99 -3.99 -3.92
CA ALA A 68 0.84 -4.87 -4.08
C ALA A 68 0.24 -4.77 -5.50
N GLU A 69 0.10 -3.56 -6.03
CA GLU A 69 -0.38 -3.31 -7.38
C GLU A 69 0.55 -3.90 -8.45
N ALA A 70 1.87 -3.67 -8.34
CA ALA A 70 2.86 -4.27 -9.23
C ALA A 70 2.82 -5.79 -9.19
N THR A 71 2.64 -6.38 -8.01
CA THR A 71 2.46 -7.84 -7.86
C THR A 71 1.19 -8.30 -8.58
N ARG A 72 0.09 -7.56 -8.43
CA ARG A 72 -1.20 -7.85 -9.09
C ARG A 72 -1.06 -7.77 -10.61
N LYS A 73 -0.44 -6.72 -11.13
CA LYS A 73 -0.18 -6.51 -12.57
C LYS A 73 0.62 -7.67 -13.16
N ARG A 74 1.68 -8.12 -12.50
CA ARG A 74 2.45 -9.29 -12.97
C ARG A 74 1.64 -10.59 -12.98
N PHE A 75 0.69 -10.75 -12.05
CA PHE A 75 -0.13 -11.96 -11.96
C PHE A 75 -1.25 -11.98 -13.00
N TYR A 76 -2.00 -10.88 -13.14
CA TYR A 76 -3.11 -10.80 -14.10
C TYR A 76 -2.66 -10.45 -15.52
N GLY A 77 -1.41 -10.00 -15.70
CA GLY A 77 -0.92 -9.50 -16.98
C GLY A 77 -1.44 -8.08 -17.27
N ASP A 78 -1.66 -7.80 -18.55
CA ASP A 78 -2.21 -6.53 -19.04
C ASP A 78 -3.72 -6.39 -18.80
N GLY A 79 -4.42 -7.47 -18.43
CA GLY A 79 -5.87 -7.47 -18.24
C GLY A 79 -6.65 -7.60 -19.55
N GLU A 80 -5.97 -7.79 -20.68
CA GLU A 80 -6.57 -7.98 -22.01
C GLU A 80 -6.88 -9.46 -22.29
N THR A 81 -6.69 -10.33 -21.29
CA THR A 81 -6.97 -11.77 -21.42
C THR A 81 -8.47 -12.02 -21.58
N PRO A 82 -8.92 -12.50 -22.76
CA PRO A 82 -10.35 -12.70 -22.99
C PRO A 82 -10.91 -13.81 -22.10
N TYR A 83 -12.12 -13.57 -21.57
CA TYR A 83 -12.86 -14.63 -20.90
C TYR A 83 -13.24 -15.72 -21.90
N THR A 84 -12.77 -16.95 -21.66
CA THR A 84 -12.96 -18.11 -22.55
C THR A 84 -13.68 -19.24 -21.81
N PRO A 85 -14.99 -19.08 -21.53
CA PRO A 85 -15.75 -20.13 -20.85
C PRO A 85 -15.87 -21.37 -21.74
N PRO A 86 -15.86 -22.58 -21.15
CA PRO A 86 -16.20 -23.78 -21.89
C PRO A 86 -17.65 -23.70 -22.39
N LYS A 87 -17.89 -24.21 -23.60
CA LYS A 87 -19.24 -24.26 -24.20
C LYS A 87 -20.17 -25.20 -23.45
N GLU A 88 -19.60 -26.26 -22.88
CA GLU A 88 -20.33 -27.26 -22.12
C GLU A 88 -20.16 -27.02 -20.62
N PRO A 89 -21.20 -27.23 -19.81
CA PRO A 89 -21.09 -27.12 -18.36
C PRO A 89 -20.13 -28.20 -17.82
N PRO A 90 -19.36 -27.90 -16.76
CA PRO A 90 -18.49 -28.88 -16.12
C PRO A 90 -19.32 -30.07 -15.60
N LYS A 91 -18.82 -31.28 -15.83
CA LYS A 91 -19.36 -32.50 -15.20
C LYS A 91 -18.68 -32.64 -13.84
N PHE A 92 -19.42 -32.39 -12.77
CA PHE A 92 -19.02 -32.62 -11.38
C PHE A 92 -19.71 -33.86 -10.82
#